data_AF-A0A5N6YLQ1-F1
#
_entry.id   AF-A0A5N6YLQ1-F1
#
_cell.length_a   1.000
_cell.length_b   1.000
_cell.length_c   1.000
_cell.angle_alpha   90.00
_cell.angle_beta   90.00
_cell.angle_gamma   90.00
#
_symmetry.space_group_name_H-M   'P 1'
#
loop_
_entity.id
_entity.type
_entity.pdbx_description
1 polymer ?
#
loop_
_entity_poly.entity_id
_entity_poly.type
_entity_poly.pdbx_seq_one_letter_code
_entity_poly.pdbx_strand_id
1 'polypeptide(L)'
;MVAHQPKPFSTWNENIDVSRILNGDGGKLIKEYANLDPEELEKHVKHIAHQAWAISKYPCFRHYEFLYSALSHSPLYEQILAQTGAGNLFLDLGCGLGQDIRGLVQDGAPSVNLIGLDSIEEFINLGFELFNDRSRLGCTFIVQDFFEDTPQLDNLVSRVKVINSSYFMHLFDWDTQLRMMRLACQEKGTLITGFNFGSHSPRDWDMVPPGLPPQYLHDPRSLARLWGLAARETKMSWSLRSVVEYDEYCSILDPEGFRLRWVAERL
;
A
#
# COMPACT_ATOMS: atom_id res chain seq x y z
N MET A 1 36.35 10.57 10.01
CA MET A 1 35.29 11.48 9.50
C MET A 1 34.77 10.87 8.21
N VAL A 2 33.72 10.05 8.30
CA VAL A 2 33.11 9.45 7.12
C VAL A 2 32.20 10.51 6.52
N ALA A 3 32.53 10.98 5.31
CA ALA A 3 31.68 11.89 4.57
C ALA A 3 30.28 11.27 4.46
N HIS A 4 29.27 11.94 5.03
CA HIS A 4 27.88 11.60 4.78
C HIS A 4 27.64 11.80 3.28
N GLN A 5 27.61 10.69 2.53
CA GLN A 5 27.03 10.72 1.19
C GLN A 5 25.62 11.31 1.30
N PRO A 6 25.19 12.17 0.37
CA PRO A 6 23.81 12.62 0.37
C PRO A 6 22.91 11.39 0.32
N LYS A 7 22.01 11.26 1.31
CA LYS A 7 21.03 10.17 1.35
C LYS A 7 20.28 10.14 0.00
N PRO A 8 20.12 8.99 -0.66
CA PRO A 8 19.53 8.89 -2.01
C PRO A 8 18.08 9.42 -2.13
N PHE A 9 17.46 9.78 -1.01
CA PHE A 9 16.06 10.19 -0.88
C PHE A 9 15.82 11.71 -0.76
N SER A 10 16.85 12.55 -0.79
CA SER A 10 16.71 13.95 -0.33
C SER A 10 16.18 14.96 -1.38
N THR A 11 16.15 14.63 -2.68
CA THR A 11 15.86 15.61 -3.73
C THR A 11 14.90 15.10 -4.79
N TRP A 12 13.90 15.91 -5.13
CA TRP A 12 12.99 15.68 -6.26
C TRP A 12 13.74 15.71 -7.59
N ASN A 13 13.35 14.87 -8.54
CA ASN A 13 13.90 14.87 -9.90
C ASN A 13 12.78 14.98 -10.93
N GLU A 14 12.70 16.12 -11.60
CA GLU A 14 11.70 16.40 -12.65
C GLU A 14 11.95 15.66 -13.97
N ASN A 15 13.18 15.17 -14.19
CA ASN A 15 13.63 14.57 -15.45
C ASN A 15 13.55 13.04 -15.46
N ILE A 16 12.79 12.42 -14.55
CA ILE A 16 12.53 10.98 -14.60
C ILE A 16 11.66 10.69 -15.83
N ASP A 17 12.13 9.79 -16.68
CA ASP A 17 11.33 9.21 -17.76
C ASP A 17 10.30 8.26 -17.14
N VAL A 18 9.03 8.65 -17.25
CA VAL A 18 7.89 7.90 -16.70
C VAL A 18 7.14 7.12 -17.78
N SER A 19 7.60 7.14 -19.04
CA SER A 19 6.90 6.53 -20.17
C SER A 19 6.60 5.04 -19.95
N ARG A 20 7.57 4.28 -19.43
CA ARG A 20 7.37 2.86 -19.10
C ARG A 20 6.31 2.66 -18.01
N ILE A 21 6.28 3.53 -17.00
CA ILE A 21 5.36 3.47 -15.86
C ILE A 21 3.93 3.83 -16.32
N LEU A 22 3.79 4.88 -17.13
CA LEU A 22 2.50 5.33 -17.67
C LEU A 22 1.89 4.32 -18.67
N ASN A 23 2.71 3.51 -19.32
CA ASN A 23 2.24 2.42 -20.17
C ASN A 23 1.83 1.16 -19.38
N GLY A 24 2.11 1.12 -18.07
CA GLY A 24 1.67 0.07 -17.15
C GLY A 24 0.23 0.25 -16.67
N ASP A 25 -0.17 -0.59 -15.72
CA ASP A 25 -1.56 -0.69 -15.28
C ASP A 25 -2.07 0.58 -14.59
N GLY A 26 -1.26 1.20 -13.72
CA GLY A 26 -1.65 2.46 -13.07
C GLY A 26 -1.87 3.62 -14.03
N GLY A 27 -1.02 3.74 -15.07
CA GLY A 27 -1.19 4.78 -16.09
C GLY A 27 -2.43 4.57 -16.95
N LYS A 28 -2.74 3.31 -17.32
CA LYS A 28 -3.99 2.96 -18.02
C LYS A 28 -5.22 3.27 -17.16
N LEU A 29 -5.20 2.89 -15.88
CA LEU A 29 -6.29 3.17 -14.93
C LEU A 29 -6.57 4.68 -14.87
N ILE A 30 -5.54 5.51 -14.69
CA ILE A 30 -5.71 6.97 -14.64
C ILE A 30 -6.24 7.51 -15.96
N LYS A 31 -5.69 7.05 -17.08
CA LYS A 31 -6.13 7.48 -18.42
C LYS A 31 -7.62 7.23 -18.63
N GLU A 32 -8.10 6.06 -18.24
CA GLU A 32 -9.52 5.70 -18.36
C GLU A 32 -10.42 6.51 -17.41
N TYR A 33 -9.95 6.78 -16.20
CA TYR A 33 -10.70 7.53 -15.19
C TYR A 33 -10.78 9.03 -15.51
N ALA A 34 -9.66 9.64 -15.88
CA ALA A 34 -9.53 11.08 -16.08
C ALA A 34 -9.77 11.52 -17.53
N ASN A 35 -9.86 10.57 -18.48
CA ASN A 35 -10.05 10.81 -19.91
C ASN A 35 -9.00 11.78 -20.49
N LEU A 36 -7.73 11.49 -20.23
CA LEU A 36 -6.59 12.30 -20.65
C LEU A 36 -5.90 11.72 -21.89
N ASP A 37 -5.35 12.59 -22.74
CA ASP A 37 -4.41 12.15 -23.78
C ASP A 37 -3.02 11.80 -23.16
N PRO A 38 -2.11 11.17 -23.92
CA PRO A 38 -0.81 10.76 -23.37
C PRO A 38 0.06 11.91 -22.84
N GLU A 39 0.03 13.09 -23.47
CA GLU A 39 0.87 14.22 -23.05
C GLU A 39 0.29 14.88 -21.79
N GLU A 40 -1.03 15.01 -21.73
CA GLU A 40 -1.76 15.49 -20.56
C GLU A 40 -1.60 14.52 -19.38
N LEU A 41 -1.65 13.21 -19.62
CA LEU A 41 -1.46 12.19 -18.59
C LEU A 41 -0.10 12.32 -17.90
N GLU A 42 0.98 12.46 -18.67
CA GLU A 42 2.32 12.61 -18.09
C GLU A 42 2.42 13.87 -17.23
N LYS A 43 1.98 15.02 -17.75
CA LYS A 43 1.99 16.30 -17.03
C LYS A 43 1.18 16.20 -15.73
N HIS A 44 -0.01 15.61 -15.81
CA HIS A 44 -0.91 15.42 -14.68
C HIS A 44 -0.30 14.54 -13.59
N VAL A 45 0.22 13.37 -13.95
CA VAL A 45 0.87 12.45 -13.03
C VAL A 45 2.09 13.09 -12.36
N LYS A 46 2.95 13.79 -13.12
CA LYS A 46 4.12 14.50 -12.58
C LYS A 46 3.71 15.60 -11.59
N HIS A 47 2.64 16.34 -11.90
CA HIS A 47 2.11 17.37 -11.02
C HIS A 47 1.63 16.78 -9.67
N ILE A 48 0.77 15.76 -9.72
CA ILE A 48 0.23 15.10 -8.53
C ILE A 48 1.36 14.48 -7.69
N ALA A 49 2.29 13.78 -8.33
CA ALA A 49 3.43 13.16 -7.64
C ALA A 49 4.30 14.20 -6.93
N HIS A 50 4.53 15.37 -7.55
CA HIS A 50 5.28 16.46 -6.93
C HIS A 50 4.54 17.06 -5.73
N GLN A 51 3.22 17.26 -5.82
CA GLN A 51 2.41 17.74 -4.69
C GLN A 51 2.39 16.74 -3.53
N ALA A 52 2.21 15.45 -3.82
CA ALA A 52 2.25 14.39 -2.83
C ALA A 52 3.63 14.31 -2.13
N TRP A 53 4.71 14.42 -2.91
CA TRP A 53 6.08 14.51 -2.37
C TRP A 53 6.28 15.77 -1.52
N ALA A 54 5.62 16.88 -1.82
CA ALA A 54 5.69 18.10 -1.02
C ALA A 54 5.07 17.92 0.37
N ILE A 55 3.99 17.13 0.48
CA ILE A 55 3.31 16.79 1.73
C ILE A 55 4.16 15.82 2.58
N SER A 56 4.57 14.68 2.01
CA SER A 56 5.47 13.74 2.68
C SER A 56 6.52 13.21 1.72
N LYS A 57 7.75 13.07 2.21
CA LYS A 57 8.92 12.63 1.43
C LYS A 57 8.95 11.12 1.23
N TYR A 58 7.81 10.51 0.91
CA TYR A 58 7.71 9.08 0.63
C TYR A 58 8.35 8.75 -0.72
N PRO A 59 9.32 7.82 -0.79
CA PRO A 59 10.01 7.47 -2.03
C PRO A 59 9.08 7.03 -3.17
N CYS A 60 7.89 6.51 -2.85
CA CYS A 60 6.92 6.09 -3.85
C CYS A 60 6.43 7.24 -4.75
N PHE A 61 6.30 8.46 -4.23
CA PHE A 61 5.91 9.62 -5.06
C PHE A 61 7.05 10.10 -5.95
N ARG A 62 8.28 10.07 -5.45
CA ARG A 62 9.47 10.43 -6.23
C ARG A 62 9.71 9.49 -7.40
N HIS A 63 9.48 8.20 -7.19
CA HIS A 63 9.74 7.15 -8.18
C HIS A 63 8.49 6.68 -8.92
N TYR A 64 7.34 7.32 -8.69
CA TYR A 64 6.05 6.97 -9.30
C TYR A 64 5.57 5.53 -9.00
N GLU A 65 6.07 4.93 -7.92
CA GLU A 65 5.69 3.58 -7.48
C GLU A 65 4.26 3.48 -6.97
N PHE A 66 3.63 4.60 -6.65
CA PHE A 66 2.18 4.63 -6.37
C PHE A 66 1.35 4.22 -7.60
N LEU A 67 1.94 4.20 -8.81
CA LEU A 67 1.32 3.68 -10.03
C LEU A 67 1.50 2.17 -10.21
N TYR A 68 2.31 1.53 -9.38
CA TYR A 68 2.43 0.08 -9.39
C TYR A 68 1.21 -0.54 -8.68
N SER A 69 0.31 -1.14 -9.45
CA SER A 69 -0.91 -1.79 -8.97
C SER A 69 -0.59 -3.12 -8.29
N ALA A 70 -0.01 -3.07 -7.09
CA ALA A 70 0.37 -4.28 -6.37
C ALA A 70 -0.82 -5.21 -6.15
N LEU A 71 -1.99 -4.68 -5.82
CA LEU A 71 -3.17 -5.49 -5.51
C LEU A 71 -3.71 -6.27 -6.72
N SER A 72 -3.72 -5.69 -7.93
CA SER A 72 -4.21 -6.35 -9.15
C SER A 72 -3.36 -7.57 -9.54
N HIS A 73 -2.08 -7.57 -9.18
CA HIS A 73 -1.19 -8.72 -9.36
C HIS A 73 -1.26 -9.74 -8.21
N SER A 74 -2.13 -9.55 -7.22
CA SER A 74 -2.32 -10.51 -6.14
C SER A 74 -2.93 -11.81 -6.69
N PRO A 75 -2.42 -13.00 -6.29
CA PRO A 75 -3.07 -14.26 -6.64
C PRO A 75 -4.47 -14.41 -6.03
N LEU A 76 -4.87 -13.49 -5.14
CA LEU A 76 -6.21 -13.44 -4.56
C LEU A 76 -7.14 -12.40 -5.21
N TYR A 77 -6.70 -11.66 -6.24
CA TYR A 77 -7.47 -10.53 -6.75
C TYR A 77 -8.92 -10.89 -7.11
N GLU A 78 -9.13 -11.99 -7.84
CA GLU A 78 -10.46 -12.53 -8.14
C GLU A 78 -11.28 -12.88 -6.90
N GLN A 79 -10.63 -13.40 -5.85
CA GLN A 79 -11.30 -13.68 -4.58
C GLN A 79 -11.71 -12.38 -3.87
N ILE A 80 -10.90 -11.32 -3.96
CA ILE A 80 -11.23 -10.00 -3.41
C ILE A 80 -12.44 -9.39 -4.14
N LEU A 81 -12.46 -9.46 -5.47
CA LEU A 81 -13.62 -9.07 -6.28
C LEU A 81 -14.87 -9.87 -5.89
N ALA A 82 -14.76 -11.19 -5.73
CA ALA A 82 -15.87 -12.02 -5.29
C ALA A 82 -16.38 -11.67 -3.88
N GLN A 83 -15.48 -11.39 -2.93
CA GLN A 83 -15.85 -11.00 -1.56
C GLN A 83 -16.61 -9.68 -1.55
N THR A 84 -16.10 -8.68 -2.27
CA THR A 84 -16.73 -7.35 -2.36
C THR A 84 -18.04 -7.40 -3.15
N GLY A 85 -18.12 -8.19 -4.22
CA GLY A 85 -19.35 -8.45 -4.98
C GLY A 85 -20.43 -9.16 -4.14
N ALA A 86 -20.03 -9.99 -3.17
CA ALA A 86 -20.94 -10.64 -2.23
C ALA A 86 -21.43 -9.72 -1.08
N GLY A 87 -21.04 -8.43 -1.08
CA GLY A 87 -21.45 -7.46 -0.06
C GLY A 87 -20.50 -7.34 1.13
N ASN A 88 -19.36 -8.03 1.12
CA ASN A 88 -18.39 -7.92 2.22
C ASN A 88 -17.51 -6.69 2.07
N LEU A 89 -17.08 -6.14 3.21
CA LEU A 89 -16.24 -4.95 3.24
C LEU A 89 -14.77 -5.29 2.93
N PHE A 90 -14.16 -4.41 2.14
CA PHE A 90 -12.73 -4.33 1.89
C PHE A 90 -12.16 -3.06 2.54
N LEU A 91 -11.01 -3.17 3.20
CA LEU A 91 -10.30 -2.06 3.82
C LEU A 91 -8.89 -1.94 3.24
N ASP A 92 -8.58 -0.78 2.68
CA ASP A 92 -7.23 -0.40 2.23
C ASP A 92 -6.54 0.45 3.30
N LEU A 93 -5.51 -0.10 3.94
CA LEU A 93 -4.75 0.59 4.98
C LEU A 93 -3.62 1.41 4.36
N GLY A 94 -3.53 2.69 4.70
CA GLY A 94 -2.59 3.63 4.06
C GLY A 94 -2.90 3.79 2.58
N CYS A 95 -4.18 4.05 2.25
CA CYS A 95 -4.65 4.02 0.87
C CYS A 95 -4.01 5.09 -0.04
N GLY A 96 -3.38 6.12 0.54
CA GLY A 96 -2.70 7.19 -0.19
C GLY A 96 -3.62 7.87 -1.19
N LEU A 97 -3.32 7.73 -2.48
CA LEU A 97 -4.13 8.32 -3.56
C LEU A 97 -5.35 7.47 -3.93
N GLY A 98 -5.55 6.31 -3.29
CA GLY A 98 -6.70 5.42 -3.46
C GLY A 98 -6.74 4.71 -4.82
N GLN A 99 -5.58 4.37 -5.38
CA GLN A 99 -5.48 3.68 -6.68
C GLN A 99 -5.96 2.22 -6.62
N ASP A 100 -5.70 1.49 -5.54
CA ASP A 100 -6.12 0.09 -5.40
C ASP A 100 -7.65 -0.02 -5.34
N ILE A 101 -8.31 0.91 -4.63
CA ILE A 101 -9.77 1.04 -4.59
C ILE A 101 -10.34 1.27 -6.00
N ARG A 102 -9.71 2.14 -6.79
CA ARG A 102 -10.19 2.46 -8.13
C ARG A 102 -9.94 1.34 -9.13
N GLY A 103 -8.84 0.60 -8.99
CA GLY A 103 -8.62 -0.64 -9.74
C GLY A 103 -9.74 -1.65 -9.48
N LEU A 104 -10.08 -1.89 -8.20
CA LEU A 104 -11.19 -2.77 -7.84
C LEU A 104 -12.53 -2.30 -8.45
N VAL A 105 -12.83 -1.00 -8.40
CA VAL A 105 -14.06 -0.45 -9.00
C VAL A 105 -14.08 -0.64 -10.52
N GLN A 106 -12.95 -0.39 -11.20
CA GLN A 106 -12.82 -0.60 -12.64
C GLN A 106 -13.13 -2.04 -13.03
N ASP A 107 -12.70 -2.98 -12.21
CA ASP A 107 -12.89 -4.42 -12.42
C ASP A 107 -14.21 -4.96 -11.86
N GLY A 108 -15.12 -4.07 -11.44
CA GLY A 108 -16.51 -4.41 -11.10
C GLY A 108 -16.83 -4.56 -9.61
N ALA A 109 -15.90 -4.25 -8.71
CA ALA A 109 -16.21 -4.22 -7.28
C ALA A 109 -17.22 -3.09 -6.96
N PRO A 110 -18.27 -3.36 -6.17
CA PRO A 110 -19.19 -2.31 -5.74
C PRO A 110 -18.48 -1.30 -4.83
N SER A 111 -18.34 -0.05 -5.28
CA SER A 111 -17.56 0.98 -4.56
C SER A 111 -18.03 1.18 -3.11
N VAL A 112 -19.32 1.01 -2.84
CA VAL A 112 -19.93 1.14 -1.51
C VAL A 112 -19.38 0.14 -0.48
N ASN A 113 -18.75 -0.94 -0.94
CA ASN A 113 -18.14 -1.96 -0.08
C ASN A 113 -16.64 -1.73 0.13
N LEU A 114 -16.08 -0.69 -0.48
CA LEU A 114 -14.66 -0.36 -0.42
C LEU A 114 -14.43 0.80 0.54
N ILE A 115 -13.42 0.65 1.40
CA ILE A 115 -13.07 1.63 2.41
C ILE A 115 -11.57 1.90 2.31
N GLY A 116 -11.20 3.16 2.16
CA GLY A 116 -9.81 3.60 2.25
C GLY A 116 -9.55 4.28 3.59
N LEU A 117 -8.47 3.91 4.26
CA LEU A 117 -8.02 4.56 5.49
C LEU A 117 -6.63 5.14 5.25
N ASP A 118 -6.48 6.43 5.51
CA ASP A 118 -5.18 7.10 5.50
C ASP A 118 -5.17 8.18 6.59
N SER A 119 -4.01 8.48 7.16
CA SER A 119 -3.88 9.53 8.17
C SER A 119 -3.73 10.92 7.54
N ILE A 120 -3.49 11.01 6.24
CA ILE A 120 -3.22 12.27 5.51
C ILE A 120 -4.37 12.52 4.50
N GLU A 121 -5.28 13.43 4.86
CA GLU A 121 -6.43 13.80 4.01
C GLU A 121 -6.00 14.33 2.64
N GLU A 122 -4.89 15.05 2.58
CA GLU A 122 -4.37 15.65 1.35
C GLU A 122 -4.04 14.60 0.28
N PHE A 123 -3.63 13.38 0.66
CA PHE A 123 -3.43 12.30 -0.32
C PHE A 123 -4.74 11.83 -0.93
N ILE A 124 -5.79 11.69 -0.12
CA ILE A 124 -7.12 11.32 -0.61
C ILE A 124 -7.63 12.39 -1.58
N ASN A 125 -7.43 13.67 -1.25
CA ASN A 125 -7.80 14.79 -2.12
C ASN A 125 -7.02 14.78 -3.44
N LEU A 126 -5.70 14.57 -3.40
CA LEU A 126 -4.87 14.40 -4.59
C LEU A 126 -5.29 13.17 -5.41
N GLY A 127 -5.77 12.10 -4.76
CA GLY A 127 -6.37 10.95 -5.44
C GLY A 127 -7.60 11.34 -6.26
N PHE A 128 -8.52 12.12 -5.68
CA PHE A 128 -9.67 12.63 -6.44
C PHE A 128 -9.28 13.53 -7.61
N GLU A 129 -8.21 14.33 -7.48
CA GLU A 129 -7.66 15.13 -8.58
C GLU A 129 -7.00 14.24 -9.65
N LEU A 130 -6.22 13.24 -9.23
CA LEU A 130 -5.55 12.29 -10.11
C LEU A 130 -6.54 11.57 -11.03
N PHE A 131 -7.65 11.10 -10.47
CA PHE A 131 -8.63 10.26 -11.16
C PHE A 131 -9.88 11.01 -11.66
N ASN A 132 -10.03 12.30 -11.33
CA ASN A 132 -11.15 13.16 -11.70
C ASN A 132 -12.53 12.49 -11.46
N ASP A 133 -12.75 11.96 -10.25
CA ASP A 133 -13.87 11.06 -9.96
C ASP A 133 -14.67 11.37 -8.69
N ARG A 134 -14.45 12.56 -8.10
CA ARG A 134 -15.09 12.97 -6.83
C ARG A 134 -16.61 12.86 -6.83
N SER A 135 -17.26 13.06 -7.97
CA SER A 135 -18.73 12.99 -8.10
C SER A 135 -19.27 11.58 -8.35
N ARG A 136 -18.43 10.60 -8.67
CA ARG A 136 -18.84 9.24 -9.08
C ARG A 136 -18.33 8.12 -8.19
N LEU A 137 -17.25 8.32 -7.45
CA LEU A 137 -16.70 7.30 -6.56
C LEU A 137 -17.53 7.24 -5.27
N GLY A 138 -18.26 6.13 -5.08
CA GLY A 138 -19.13 5.92 -3.93
C GLY A 138 -18.48 5.15 -2.78
N CYS A 139 -17.15 5.11 -2.69
CA CYS A 139 -16.46 4.47 -1.57
C CYS A 139 -16.43 5.38 -0.33
N THR A 140 -16.03 4.82 0.81
CA THR A 140 -15.81 5.61 2.03
C THR A 140 -14.32 5.82 2.25
N PHE A 141 -13.91 7.06 2.51
CA PHE A 141 -12.57 7.36 3.02
C PHE A 141 -12.64 7.74 4.50
N ILE A 142 -11.73 7.21 5.30
CA ILE A 142 -11.58 7.50 6.72
C ILE A 142 -10.21 8.16 6.90
N VAL A 143 -10.23 9.40 7.39
CA VAL A 143 -9.01 10.14 7.74
C VAL A 143 -8.69 9.88 9.22
N GLN A 144 -7.83 8.91 9.49
CA GLN A 144 -7.47 8.50 10.85
C GLN A 144 -6.14 7.72 10.84
N ASP A 145 -5.38 7.79 11.93
CA ASP A 145 -4.30 6.83 12.18
C ASP A 145 -4.91 5.45 12.52
N PHE A 146 -4.46 4.40 11.84
CA PHE A 146 -4.89 3.01 12.09
C PHE A 146 -4.61 2.54 13.53
N PHE A 147 -3.59 3.10 14.18
CA PHE A 147 -3.22 2.76 15.54
C PHE A 147 -3.95 3.60 16.60
N GLU A 148 -4.79 4.54 16.19
CA GLU A 148 -5.69 5.28 17.08
C GLU A 148 -6.88 4.39 17.47
N ASP A 149 -7.08 4.23 18.77
CA ASP A 149 -8.15 3.41 19.35
C ASP A 149 -9.47 4.19 19.31
N THR A 150 -10.29 3.94 18.30
CA THR A 150 -11.61 4.55 18.15
C THR A 150 -12.70 3.49 17.99
N PRO A 151 -13.89 3.69 18.61
CA PRO A 151 -15.01 2.76 18.42
C PRO A 151 -15.40 2.57 16.96
N GLN A 152 -15.18 3.58 16.10
CA GLN A 152 -15.46 3.48 14.67
C GLN A 152 -14.53 2.45 14.01
N LEU A 153 -13.22 2.52 14.28
CA LEU A 153 -12.25 1.62 13.67
C LEU A 153 -12.41 0.19 14.20
N ASP A 154 -12.65 0.00 15.49
CA ASP A 154 -12.90 -1.31 16.09
C ASP A 154 -14.13 -2.00 15.49
N ASN A 155 -15.22 -1.26 15.32
CA ASN A 155 -16.44 -1.76 14.69
C ASN A 155 -16.24 -2.05 13.19
N LEU A 156 -15.36 -1.31 12.52
CA LEU A 156 -15.04 -1.55 11.12
C LEU A 156 -14.20 -2.82 10.94
N VAL A 157 -13.08 -2.92 11.64
CA VAL A 157 -12.12 -4.02 11.50
C VAL A 157 -12.72 -5.38 11.88
N SER A 158 -13.73 -5.40 12.76
CA SER A 158 -14.49 -6.61 13.10
C SER A 158 -15.47 -7.08 12.02
N ARG A 159 -15.72 -6.28 10.96
CA ARG A 159 -16.69 -6.58 9.89
C ARG A 159 -16.06 -6.74 8.50
N VAL A 160 -14.76 -6.50 8.39
CA VAL A 160 -14.02 -6.54 7.11
C VAL A 160 -13.59 -7.98 6.80
N LYS A 161 -13.79 -8.39 5.54
CA LYS A 161 -13.35 -9.70 5.03
C LYS A 161 -12.02 -9.67 4.28
N VAL A 162 -11.61 -8.50 3.81
CA VAL A 162 -10.34 -8.32 3.13
C VAL A 162 -9.68 -7.02 3.59
N ILE A 163 -8.46 -7.12 4.10
CA ILE A 163 -7.62 -5.98 4.44
C ILE A 163 -6.42 -5.96 3.48
N ASN A 164 -6.27 -4.90 2.70
CA ASN A 164 -5.04 -4.62 1.99
C ASN A 164 -4.13 -3.76 2.85
N SER A 165 -2.85 -4.14 2.92
CA SER A 165 -1.80 -3.42 3.66
C SER A 165 -0.55 -3.23 2.81
N SER A 166 -0.72 -3.27 1.48
CA SER A 166 0.34 -3.03 0.51
C SER A 166 0.96 -1.67 0.75
N TYR A 167 2.29 -1.62 0.85
CA TYR A 167 3.05 -0.41 1.20
C TYR A 167 2.70 0.28 2.53
N PHE A 168 1.82 -0.29 3.35
CA PHE A 168 1.51 0.24 4.67
C PHE A 168 2.35 -0.44 5.75
N MET A 169 2.33 -1.78 5.81
CA MET A 169 3.02 -2.52 6.88
C MET A 169 4.52 -2.23 6.92
N HIS A 170 5.17 -2.07 5.76
CA HIS A 170 6.62 -1.83 5.69
C HIS A 170 7.04 -0.43 6.16
N LEU A 171 6.10 0.47 6.45
CA LEU A 171 6.40 1.79 7.01
C LEU A 171 6.82 1.72 8.47
N PHE A 172 6.78 0.55 9.09
CA PHE A 172 6.92 0.40 10.53
C PHE A 172 8.02 -0.57 10.93
N ASP A 173 8.48 -0.47 12.18
CA ASP A 173 9.39 -1.41 12.80
C ASP A 173 8.70 -2.74 13.16
N TRP A 174 9.49 -3.71 13.62
CA TRP A 174 8.99 -5.05 13.97
C TRP A 174 7.81 -5.00 14.97
N ASP A 175 7.93 -4.23 16.04
CA ASP A 175 6.96 -4.19 17.13
C ASP A 175 5.64 -3.53 16.70
N THR A 176 5.74 -2.47 15.89
CA THR A 176 4.57 -1.79 15.35
C THR A 176 3.88 -2.62 14.28
N GLN A 177 4.62 -3.37 13.46
CA GLN A 177 4.05 -4.37 12.55
C GLN A 177 3.34 -5.49 13.31
N LEU A 178 3.92 -5.98 14.42
CA LEU A 178 3.28 -6.97 15.29
C LEU A 178 1.98 -6.42 15.89
N ARG A 179 2.00 -5.16 16.36
CA ARG A 179 0.79 -4.47 16.85
C ARG A 179 -0.27 -4.39 15.76
N MET A 180 0.11 -4.04 14.53
CA MET A 180 -0.81 -4.03 13.39
C MET A 180 -1.47 -5.38 13.20
N MET A 181 -0.70 -6.48 13.19
CA MET A 181 -1.25 -7.84 13.02
C MET A 181 -2.19 -8.26 14.15
N ARG A 182 -1.96 -7.77 15.38
CA ARG A 182 -2.85 -8.04 16.53
C ARG A 182 -4.18 -7.29 16.42
N LEU A 183 -4.15 -6.09 15.86
CA LEU A 183 -5.35 -5.27 15.62
C LEU A 183 -6.08 -5.71 14.34
N ALA A 184 -5.33 -6.17 13.34
CA ALA A 184 -5.85 -6.58 12.05
C ALA A 184 -6.70 -7.86 12.17
N CYS A 185 -8.01 -7.63 12.22
CA CYS A 185 -9.11 -8.55 12.06
C CYS A 185 -9.32 -9.66 13.12
N GLN A 186 -10.51 -9.58 13.72
CA GLN A 186 -11.03 -10.55 14.68
C GLN A 186 -11.93 -11.65 14.09
N GLU A 187 -12.13 -11.71 12.77
CA GLU A 187 -13.09 -12.63 12.17
C GLU A 187 -12.43 -13.79 11.38
N LYS A 188 -12.97 -15.00 11.56
CA LYS A 188 -12.55 -16.19 10.81
C LYS A 188 -12.80 -16.03 9.31
N GLY A 189 -11.85 -16.48 8.49
CA GLY A 189 -11.92 -16.41 7.03
C GLY A 189 -11.52 -15.05 6.44
N THR A 190 -11.08 -14.09 7.26
CA THR A 190 -10.57 -12.82 6.75
C THR A 190 -9.21 -12.99 6.09
N LEU A 191 -9.05 -12.30 4.96
CA LEU A 191 -7.82 -12.23 4.19
C LEU A 191 -7.10 -10.92 4.48
N ILE A 192 -5.79 -11.00 4.67
CA ILE A 192 -4.91 -9.84 4.78
C ILE A 192 -3.85 -9.97 3.68
N THR A 193 -3.76 -8.98 2.81
CA THR A 193 -2.75 -8.92 1.75
C THR A 193 -1.71 -7.86 2.07
N GLY A 194 -0.48 -8.10 1.67
CA GLY A 194 0.56 -7.09 1.73
C GLY A 194 1.58 -7.23 0.62
N PHE A 195 2.23 -6.10 0.37
CA PHE A 195 3.25 -5.94 -0.64
C PHE A 195 4.28 -4.97 -0.08
N ASN A 196 5.39 -5.53 0.38
CA ASN A 196 6.35 -4.82 1.20
C ASN A 196 7.67 -4.67 0.47
N PHE A 197 8.44 -3.67 0.87
CA PHE A 197 9.87 -3.67 0.61
C PHE A 197 10.54 -4.66 1.58
N GLY A 198 11.13 -5.72 1.03
CA GLY A 198 11.83 -6.77 1.76
C GLY A 198 13.33 -6.76 1.46
N SER A 199 14.08 -7.60 2.16
CA SER A 199 15.52 -7.76 1.94
C SER A 199 15.96 -9.20 2.16
N HIS A 200 16.99 -9.65 1.44
CA HIS A 200 17.63 -10.94 1.68
C HIS A 200 18.29 -11.01 3.06
N SER A 201 18.62 -9.86 3.65
CA SER A 201 19.17 -9.72 4.99
C SER A 201 18.19 -8.99 5.90
N PRO A 202 17.27 -9.69 6.58
CA PRO A 202 16.22 -9.05 7.38
C PRO A 202 16.79 -8.29 8.58
N ARG A 203 16.43 -7.01 8.71
CA ARG A 203 17.02 -6.05 9.67
C ARG A 203 16.20 -4.77 9.78
N ASP A 204 16.49 -3.96 10.79
CA ASP A 204 16.11 -2.55 10.79
C ASP A 204 16.80 -1.83 9.62
N TRP A 205 16.04 -1.04 8.87
CA TRP A 205 16.52 -0.44 7.64
C TRP A 205 17.33 0.83 7.91
N ASP A 206 18.65 0.74 7.78
CA ASP A 206 19.55 1.87 8.04
C ASP A 206 19.39 3.04 7.06
N MET A 207 18.69 2.82 5.93
CA MET A 207 18.50 3.80 4.86
C MET A 207 17.12 4.46 4.90
N VAL A 208 16.38 4.35 6.01
CA VAL A 208 15.07 5.04 6.18
C VAL A 208 15.19 6.53 5.81
N PRO A 209 14.31 7.05 4.93
CA PRO A 209 14.25 8.47 4.60
C PRO A 209 14.09 9.36 5.85
N PRO A 210 14.79 10.51 5.93
CA PRO A 210 14.61 11.43 7.06
C PRO A 210 13.15 11.84 7.25
N GLY A 211 12.68 11.80 8.50
CA GLY A 211 11.31 12.16 8.87
C GLY A 211 10.32 11.00 8.83
N LEU A 212 10.72 9.82 8.36
CA LEU A 212 9.91 8.61 8.46
C LEU A 212 10.28 7.80 9.73
N PRO A 213 9.32 7.06 10.30
CA PRO A 213 9.58 6.17 11.42
C PRO A 213 10.54 5.03 11.03
N PRO A 214 11.19 4.37 12.00
CA PRO A 214 12.02 3.18 11.76
C PRO A 214 11.23 2.09 11.02
N GLN A 215 11.91 1.35 10.15
CA GLN A 215 11.31 0.32 9.31
C GLN A 215 12.09 -0.98 9.43
N TYR A 216 11.40 -2.12 9.51
CA TYR A 216 12.05 -3.43 9.51
C TYR A 216 11.83 -4.13 8.16
N LEU A 217 12.92 -4.50 7.48
CA LEU A 217 12.87 -5.23 6.22
C LEU A 217 12.76 -6.74 6.48
N HIS A 218 11.80 -7.37 5.82
CA HIS A 218 11.56 -8.79 5.95
C HIS A 218 12.13 -9.60 4.80
N ASP A 219 12.57 -10.82 5.14
CA ASP A 219 12.60 -11.94 4.21
C ASP A 219 11.39 -12.84 4.49
N PRO A 220 11.09 -13.85 3.64
CA PRO A 220 9.98 -14.76 3.88
C PRO A 220 10.03 -15.44 5.26
N ARG A 221 11.22 -15.74 5.78
CA ARG A 221 11.40 -16.43 7.07
C ARG A 221 11.10 -15.51 8.25
N SER A 222 11.56 -14.26 8.22
CA SER A 222 11.32 -13.29 9.29
C SER A 222 9.87 -12.83 9.30
N LEU A 223 9.24 -12.68 8.13
CA LEU A 223 7.80 -12.43 8.02
C LEU A 223 6.99 -13.58 8.65
N ALA A 224 7.36 -14.83 8.36
CA ALA A 224 6.71 -15.99 8.98
C ALA A 224 6.89 -16.04 10.50
N ARG A 225 8.06 -15.61 11.02
CA ARG A 225 8.27 -15.48 12.47
C ARG A 225 7.37 -14.42 13.08
N LEU A 226 7.21 -13.27 12.43
CA LEU A 226 6.35 -12.18 12.88
C LEU A 226 4.88 -12.64 12.97
N TRP A 227 4.35 -13.25 11.90
CA TRP A 227 3.01 -13.85 11.89
C TRP A 227 2.85 -14.97 12.93
N GLY A 228 3.87 -15.80 13.11
CA GLY A 228 3.86 -16.85 14.14
C GLY A 228 3.83 -16.29 15.57
N LEU A 229 4.43 -15.12 15.80
CA LEU A 229 4.32 -14.42 17.08
C LEU A 229 2.92 -13.82 17.25
N ALA A 230 2.39 -13.13 16.24
CA ALA A 230 1.03 -12.59 16.24
C ALA A 230 -0.01 -13.69 16.54
N ALA A 231 0.13 -14.86 15.89
CA ALA A 231 -0.72 -16.03 16.10
C ALA A 231 -0.71 -16.52 17.56
N ARG A 232 0.48 -16.59 18.18
CA ARG A 232 0.62 -17.00 19.59
C ARG A 232 0.00 -16.00 20.55
N GLU A 233 0.24 -14.71 20.34
CA GLU A 233 -0.25 -13.65 21.23
C GLU A 233 -1.77 -13.48 21.16
N THR A 234 -2.34 -13.61 19.96
CA THR A 234 -3.79 -13.52 19.73
C THR A 234 -4.53 -14.83 19.96
N LYS A 235 -3.81 -15.95 20.09
CA LYS A 235 -4.36 -17.32 20.11
C LYS A 235 -5.20 -17.64 18.87
N MET A 236 -4.84 -17.06 17.73
CA MET A 236 -5.49 -17.26 16.44
C MET A 236 -4.63 -18.13 15.53
N SER A 237 -5.26 -18.83 14.60
CA SER A 237 -4.58 -19.63 13.58
C SER A 237 -4.57 -18.88 12.25
N TRP A 238 -3.42 -18.88 11.58
CA TRP A 238 -3.21 -18.15 10.33
C TRP A 238 -2.51 -19.05 9.30
N SER A 239 -2.96 -18.96 8.06
CA SER A 239 -2.27 -19.51 6.88
C SER A 239 -1.54 -18.38 6.18
N LEU A 240 -0.21 -18.40 6.19
CA LEU A 240 0.64 -17.41 5.54
C LEU A 240 1.27 -17.98 4.27
N ARG A 241 1.20 -17.22 3.18
CA ARG A 241 1.96 -17.45 1.95
C ARG A 241 2.72 -16.19 1.60
N SER A 242 3.96 -16.32 1.13
CA SER A 242 4.76 -15.19 0.66
C SER A 242 5.61 -15.56 -0.55
N VAL A 243 5.87 -14.56 -1.39
CA VAL A 243 6.64 -14.66 -2.63
C VAL A 243 7.60 -13.48 -2.71
N VAL A 244 8.83 -13.76 -3.14
CA VAL A 244 9.83 -12.75 -3.47
C VAL A 244 9.71 -12.42 -4.95
N GLU A 245 9.54 -11.13 -5.26
CA GLU A 245 9.51 -10.60 -6.61
C GLU A 245 10.67 -9.61 -6.77
N TYR A 246 11.49 -9.80 -7.80
CA TYR A 246 12.64 -8.95 -8.07
C TYR A 246 12.21 -7.73 -8.89
N ASP A 247 12.65 -6.56 -8.43
CA ASP A 247 12.31 -5.28 -9.02
C ASP A 247 13.53 -4.36 -8.92
N GLU A 248 13.89 -3.71 -10.03
CA GLU A 248 15.02 -2.79 -10.10
C GLU A 248 14.84 -1.62 -9.12
N TYR A 249 13.60 -1.16 -8.90
CA TYR A 249 13.29 -0.14 -7.91
C TYR A 249 13.83 -0.51 -6.52
N CYS A 250 13.62 -1.75 -6.10
CA CYS A 250 14.07 -2.23 -4.81
C CYS A 250 15.60 -2.22 -4.69
N SER A 251 16.30 -2.61 -5.75
CA SER A 251 17.76 -2.61 -5.80
C SER A 251 18.37 -1.21 -5.76
N ILE A 252 17.63 -0.17 -6.21
CA ILE A 252 18.04 1.24 -6.06
C ILE A 252 18.02 1.66 -4.59
N LEU A 253 17.09 1.13 -3.81
CA LEU A 253 16.92 1.49 -2.40
C LEU A 253 17.86 0.71 -1.47
N ASP A 254 18.03 -0.58 -1.75
CA ASP A 254 18.87 -1.49 -0.98
C ASP A 254 19.41 -2.58 -1.92
N PRO A 255 20.73 -2.84 -1.97
CA PRO A 255 21.30 -3.84 -2.88
C PRO A 255 20.77 -5.27 -2.64
N GLU A 256 20.25 -5.55 -1.45
CA GLU A 256 19.63 -6.83 -1.10
C GLU A 256 18.09 -6.77 -1.14
N GLY A 257 17.55 -5.64 -1.61
CA GLY A 257 16.13 -5.33 -1.61
C GLY A 257 15.33 -6.08 -2.66
N PHE A 258 14.10 -6.43 -2.31
CA PHE A 258 13.11 -7.01 -3.22
C PHE A 258 11.69 -6.64 -2.82
N ARG A 259 10.71 -6.99 -3.65
CA ARG A 259 9.29 -6.95 -3.29
C ARG A 259 8.91 -8.23 -2.58
N LEU A 260 8.33 -8.10 -1.39
CA LEU A 260 7.80 -9.22 -0.62
C LEU A 260 6.28 -9.17 -0.67
N ARG A 261 5.69 -9.96 -1.56
CA ARG A 261 4.24 -10.16 -1.61
C ARG A 261 3.85 -11.22 -0.60
N TRP A 262 2.76 -11.01 0.11
CA TRP A 262 2.25 -12.01 1.04
C TRP A 262 0.75 -11.91 1.23
N VAL A 263 0.19 -13.02 1.72
CA VAL A 263 -1.22 -13.21 2.02
C VAL A 263 -1.30 -14.01 3.31
N ALA A 264 -2.07 -13.50 4.27
CA ALA A 264 -2.45 -14.21 5.47
C ALA A 264 -3.97 -14.44 5.49
N GLU A 265 -4.40 -15.68 5.70
CA GLU A 265 -5.82 -16.02 5.89
C GLU A 265 -6.04 -16.51 7.32
N ARG A 266 -7.10 -16.01 7.96
CA ARG A 266 -7.48 -16.45 9.29
C ARG A 266 -8.26 -17.77 9.25
N LEU A 267 -7.72 -18.79 9.93
CA LEU A 267 -8.22 -20.18 9.92
C LEU A 267 -9.24 -20.54 11.01
#